data_AF-A0A9W4N2V9-F1
#
_entry.id   AF-A0A9W4N2V9-F1
#
_cell.length_a   1.000
_cell.length_b   1.000
_cell.length_c   1.000
_cell.angle_alpha   90.00
_cell.angle_beta   90.00
_cell.angle_gamma   90.00
#
_symmetry.space_group_name_H-M   'P 1'
#
loop_
_entity.id
_entity.type
_entity.pdbx_description
1 polymer ?
#
loop_
_entity_poly.entity_id
_entity_poly.type
_entity_poly.pdbx_seq_one_letter_code
_entity_poly.pdbx_strand_id
1 'polypeptide(L)' 'MRMRKLGFGQSVIFCIPYEIKRQILLSRRPDENSDIDVSEVLWWAILETWRDVWRSMPLWAVQGCRFANQQAKWRGY' A
#
# COMPACT_ATOMS: atom_id res chain seq x y z
N MET A 1 -7.09 -3.52 11.69
CA MET A 1 -7.64 -2.38 12.47
C MET A 1 -8.87 -1.83 11.76
N ARG A 2 -9.94 -1.47 12.47
CA ARG A 2 -11.14 -0.85 11.86
C ARG A 2 -11.26 0.59 12.36
N MET A 3 -10.80 1.53 11.56
CA MET A 3 -10.87 2.96 11.86
C MET A 3 -12.31 3.46 11.70
N ARG A 4 -13.07 3.55 12.79
CA ARG A 4 -14.44 4.08 12.82
C ARG A 4 -14.43 5.45 13.50
N LYS A 5 -15.24 6.39 12.99
CA LYS A 5 -15.45 7.76 13.52
C LYS A 5 -14.25 8.74 13.42
N LEU A 6 -13.33 8.52 12.47
CA LEU A 6 -12.34 9.56 12.12
C LEU A 6 -13.05 10.90 11.84
N GLY A 7 -12.53 11.98 12.41
CA GLY A 7 -13.09 13.32 12.26
C GLY A 7 -14.12 13.74 13.33
N PHE A 8 -14.57 12.83 14.21
CA PHE A 8 -15.43 13.17 15.36
C PHE A 8 -14.59 13.35 16.64
N GLY A 9 -13.60 14.24 16.59
CA GLY A 9 -12.69 14.52 17.72
C GLY A 9 -11.56 13.50 17.92
N GLN A 10 -11.44 12.52 17.01
CA GLN A 10 -10.39 11.50 17.03
C GLN A 10 -9.27 11.87 16.05
N SER A 11 -8.02 11.80 16.50
CA SER A 11 -6.82 11.99 15.67
C SER A 11 -6.16 10.66 15.33
N VAL A 12 -5.35 10.66 14.26
CA VAL A 12 -4.53 9.52 13.86
C VAL A 12 -3.07 9.96 13.89
N ILE A 13 -2.21 9.07 14.39
CA ILE A 13 -0.77 9.23 14.37
C ILE A 13 -0.20 8.18 13.43
N PHE A 14 0.71 8.59 12.54
CA PHE A 14 1.41 7.70 11.65
C PHE A 14 2.76 7.32 12.27
N CYS A 15 2.91 6.05 12.64
CA CYS A 15 4.17 5.51 13.11
C CYS A 15 4.88 4.84 11.93
N ILE A 16 6.09 5.29 11.63
CA ILE A 16 6.92 4.72 10.55
C ILE A 16 8.27 4.26 11.11
N PRO A 17 8.81 3.12 10.65
CA PRO A 17 10.19 2.72 10.94
C PRO A 17 11.21 3.72 10.41
N TYR A 18 12.41 3.71 10.98
CA TYR A 18 13.52 4.58 10.56
C TYR A 18 13.88 4.40 9.08
N GLU A 19 13.85 3.16 8.60
CA GLU A 19 14.15 2.81 7.21
C GLU A 19 13.17 3.47 6.24
N ILE A 20 11.89 3.54 6.62
CA ILE A 20 10.84 4.17 5.82
C ILE A 20 11.00 5.69 5.83
N LYS A 21 11.28 6.28 7.00
CA LYS A 21 11.63 7.70 7.11
C LYS A 21 12.78 8.05 6.15
N ARG A 22 13.86 7.27 6.15
CA ARG A 22 14.99 7.47 5.23
C ARG A 22 14.58 7.35 3.76
N GLN A 23 13.77 6.35 3.39
CA GLN A 23 13.31 6.19 2.01
C GLN A 23 12.45 7.38 1.54
N ILE A 24 11.59 7.90 2.41
CA ILE A 24 10.77 9.09 2.12
C ILE A 24 11.67 10.30 1.83
N LEU A 25 12.64 10.56 2.71
CA LEU A 25 13.58 11.68 2.56
C LEU A 25 14.35 11.58 1.23
N LEU A 26 14.97 10.42 0.96
CA LEU A 26 15.72 10.17 -0.27
C LEU A 26 14.87 10.32 -1.55
N SER A 27 13.57 10.06 -1.47
CA SER A 27 12.65 10.16 -2.62
C SER A 27 12.28 11.61 -2.96
N ARG A 28 12.45 12.57 -2.03
CA ARG A 28 12.05 13.97 -2.19
C ARG A 28 13.25 14.89 -2.39
N ARG A 29 14.27 14.81 -1.54
CA ARG A 29 15.47 15.66 -1.54
C ARG A 29 16.65 14.97 -0.82
N PRO A 30 17.91 15.23 -1.22
CA PRO A 30 19.10 14.66 -0.56
C PRO A 30 19.42 15.24 0.83
N ASP A 31 18.57 16.09 1.41
CA ASP A 31 18.79 16.64 2.74
C ASP A 31 18.13 15.76 3.82
N GLU A 32 18.95 14.91 4.42
CA GLU A 32 18.55 13.92 5.44
C GLU A 32 18.10 14.56 6.77
N ASN A 33 18.32 15.87 6.97
CA ASN A 33 18.01 16.56 8.23
C ASN A 33 16.62 17.23 8.24
N SER A 34 15.82 17.05 7.19
CA SER A 34 14.47 17.61 7.16
C SER A 34 13.45 16.74 7.91
N ASP A 35 12.52 17.40 8.62
CA ASP A 35 11.41 16.71 9.27
C ASP A 35 10.36 16.26 8.24
N ILE A 36 9.74 15.10 8.51
CA ILE A 36 8.71 14.50 7.67
C ILE A 36 7.33 15.00 8.11
N ASP A 37 6.54 15.46 7.15
CA ASP A 37 5.13 15.76 7.32
C ASP A 37 4.22 14.56 7.02
N VAL A 38 3.01 14.57 7.58
CA VAL A 38 1.98 13.55 7.31
C VAL A 38 1.69 13.43 5.81
N SER A 39 1.73 14.53 5.07
CA SER A 39 1.53 14.51 3.61
C SER A 39 2.55 13.63 2.87
N GLU A 40 3.80 13.62 3.31
CA GLU A 40 4.86 12.82 2.71
C GLU A 40 4.72 11.34 3.04
N VAL A 41 4.31 11.02 4.27
CA VAL A 41 4.00 9.65 4.67
C VAL A 41 2.87 9.08 3.82
N LEU A 42 1.79 9.86 3.63
CA LEU A 42 0.65 9.45 2.82
C LEU A 42 1.04 9.29 1.35
N TRP A 43 1.79 10.24 0.79
CA TRP A 43 2.27 10.17 -0.59
C TRP A 43 3.11 8.91 -0.83
N TRP A 44 4.09 8.63 0.04
CA TRP A 44 4.96 7.46 -0.08
C TRP A 44 4.17 6.16 0.07
N ALA A 45 3.25 6.08 1.04
CA ALA A 45 2.41 4.91 1.24
C ALA A 45 1.51 4.61 0.02
N ILE A 46 0.94 5.64 -0.60
CA ILE A 46 0.14 5.50 -1.84
C ILE A 46 1.00 4.99 -2.98
N LEU A 47 2.21 5.54 -3.16
CA LEU A 47 3.12 5.10 -4.22
C LEU A 47 3.60 3.67 -4.05
N GLU A 48 3.98 3.26 -2.83
CA GLU A 48 4.39 1.88 -2.58
C GLU A 48 3.22 0.91 -2.74
N THR A 49 2.02 1.29 -2.30
CA THR A 49 0.81 0.50 -2.54
C THR A 49 0.55 0.34 -4.04
N TRP A 50 0.70 1.41 -4.82
CA TRP A 50 0.55 1.35 -6.28
C TRP A 50 1.59 0.41 -6.92
N ARG A 51 2.87 0.52 -6.51
CA ARG A 51 3.96 -0.35 -6.99
C ARG A 51 3.70 -1.82 -6.66
N ASP A 52 3.24 -2.11 -5.46
CA ASP A 52 2.91 -3.46 -5.02
C ASP A 52 1.72 -4.05 -5.79
N VAL A 53 0.65 -3.26 -5.95
CA VAL A 53 -0.52 -3.62 -6.76
C VAL A 53 -0.08 -3.95 -8.19
N TRP A 54 0.73 -3.09 -8.81
CA TRP A 54 1.18 -3.27 -10.18
C TRP A 54 2.03 -4.54 -10.36
N ARG A 55 2.93 -4.82 -9.41
CA ARG A 55 3.72 -6.07 -9.38
C ARG A 55 2.85 -7.31 -9.16
N SER A 56 1.75 -7.17 -8.43
CA SER A 56 0.83 -8.27 -8.12
C SER A 56 -0.16 -8.57 -9.25
N MET A 57 -0.44 -7.61 -10.14
CA MET A 57 -1.40 -7.75 -11.24
C MET A 57 -1.20 -9.00 -12.11
N PRO A 58 0.03 -9.36 -12.58
CA PRO A 58 0.23 -10.55 -13.40
C PRO A 58 -0.11 -11.84 -12.66
N LEU A 59 0.23 -11.94 -11.38
CA LEU A 59 -0.11 -13.09 -10.54
C LEU A 59 -1.62 -13.23 -10.41
N TRP A 60 -2.33 -12.13 -10.15
CA TRP A 60 -3.79 -12.13 -10.08
C TRP A 60 -4.43 -12.52 -11.41
N ALA A 61 -3.87 -12.10 -12.55
CA ALA A 61 -4.36 -12.51 -13.86
C ALA A 61 -4.24 -14.04 -14.05
N VAL A 62 -3.08 -14.62 -13.73
CA VAL A 62 -2.88 -16.08 -13.80
C VAL A 62 -3.81 -16.81 -12.83
N GLN A 63 -3.96 -16.31 -11.61
CA GLN A 63 -4.88 -16.87 -10.62
C GLN A 63 -6.33 -16.82 -11.10
N GLY A 64 -6.75 -15.72 -11.71
CA GLY A 64 -8.08 -15.56 -12.32
C GLY A 64 -8.33 -16.58 -13.42
N CYS A 65 -7.38 -16.74 -14.36
CA CYS A 65 -7.47 -17.76 -15.41
C CYS A 65 -7.55 -19.19 -14.83
N ARG A 66 -6.72 -19.50 -13.84
CA ARG A 66 -6.74 -20.81 -13.16
C ARG A 66 -8.06 -21.07 -12.46
N PHE A 67 -8.60 -20.05 -11.78
CA PHE A 67 -9.91 -20.14 -11.13
C PHE A 67 -11.02 -20.42 -12.13
N ALA A 68 -11.08 -19.67 -13.25
CA ALA A 68 -12.10 -19.88 -14.28
C ALA A 68 -12.05 -21.31 -14.87
N ASN A 69 -10.86 -21.80 -15.18
CA ASN A 69 -10.66 -23.16 -15.67
C ASN A 69 -11.12 -24.22 -14.66
N GLN A 70 -10.82 -24.01 -13.37
CA GLN A 70 -11.20 -24.95 -12.32
C GLN A 70 -12.70 -24.89 -12.04
N GLN A 71 -13.30 -23.70 -12.07
CA GLN A 71 -14.73 -23.50 -11.89
C GLN A 71 -15.55 -24.23 -12.96
N ALA A 72 -15.09 -24.23 -14.22
CA ALA A 72 -15.75 -24.97 -15.29
C ALA A 72 -15.78 -26.49 -15.00
N LYS A 73 -14.68 -27.04 -14.46
CA LYS A 73 -14.61 -28.46 -14.07
C LYS A 73 -15.52 -28.78 -12.89
N TRP A 74 -15.55 -27.92 -11.88
CA TRP A 74 -16.41 -28.11 -10.70
C TRP A 74 -17.90 -28.09 -11.01
N ARG A 75 -18.33 -27.35 -12.04
CA ARG A 75 -19.74 -27.31 -12.45
C ARG A 75 -20.18 -28.52 -13.26
N GLY A 76 -19.24 -29.31 -13.79
CA GLY A 76 -19.51 -30.52 -14.57
C GLY A 76 -19.55 -31.82 -13.74
N TYR A 77 -19.37 -31.71 -12.43
CA TYR A 77 -19.55 -32.76 -11.43
C TYR A 77 -20.83 -32.47 -10.63
#